data_AF-A0A8J6E2T0-F1
#
_entry.id   AF-A0A8J6E2T0-F1
#
_cell.length_a   1.000
_cell.length_b   1.000
_cell.length_c   1.000
_cell.angle_alpha   90.00
_cell.angle_beta   90.00
_cell.angle_gamma   90.00
#
_symmetry.space_group_name_H-M   'P 1'
#
loop_
_entity.id
_entity.type
_entity.pdbx_description
1 polymer ?
#
loop_
_entity_poly.entity_id
_entity_poly.type
_entity_poly.pdbx_seq_one_letter_code
_entity_poly.pdbx_strand_id
1 'polypeptide(L)'
;HLCPFFSRLLEPCERCIDDGDGPGSVSPASVDFYMSHHKQAYRMSSRPRGVCLIISNVLFSTPDLDCRHGGDVDLGVLKLLFFQLNFRVCERSNISAQV
;
A
#
# COMPACT_ATOMS: atom_id res chain seq x y z
N HIS A 1 12.33 -2.61 19.41
CA HIS A 1 11.33 -3.71 19.46
C HIS A 1 10.69 -3.84 18.09
N LEU A 2 11.29 -4.64 17.21
CA LEU A 2 10.77 -4.93 15.88
C LEU A 2 9.70 -6.04 16.03
N CYS A 3 8.51 -5.80 15.48
CA CYS A 3 7.39 -6.73 15.55
C CYS A 3 7.73 -8.08 14.90
N PRO A 4 7.31 -9.21 15.50
CA PRO A 4 7.64 -10.57 15.05
C PRO A 4 6.88 -11.05 13.80
N PHE A 5 6.24 -10.15 13.05
CA PHE A 5 5.42 -10.50 11.87
C PHE A 5 6.24 -10.82 10.60
N PHE A 6 7.56 -10.68 10.65
CA PHE A 6 8.45 -10.79 9.49
C PHE A 6 8.69 -12.23 8.99
N SER A 7 8.21 -13.26 9.69
CA SER A 7 8.65 -14.65 9.47
C SER A 7 7.71 -15.53 8.64
N ARG A 8 6.70 -15.01 7.94
CA ARG A 8 5.71 -15.86 7.23
C ARG A 8 5.44 -15.59 5.75
N LEU A 9 6.26 -14.79 5.07
CA LEU A 9 6.00 -14.39 3.68
C LEU A 9 6.86 -15.12 2.63
N LEU A 10 7.36 -16.32 2.94
CA LEU A 10 8.15 -17.12 2.00
C LEU A 10 7.48 -18.47 1.72
N GLU A 11 6.32 -18.44 1.07
CA GLU A 11 5.79 -19.60 0.32
C GLU A 11 5.75 -19.18 -1.16
N PRO A 12 6.33 -19.97 -2.09
CA PRO A 12 6.44 -19.58 -3.48
C PRO A 12 5.13 -19.89 -4.21
N CYS A 13 4.20 -18.93 -4.20
CA CYS A 13 2.98 -19.02 -4.98
C CYS A 13 3.23 -18.43 -6.39
N GLU A 14 3.37 -19.37 -7.33
CA GLU A 14 3.19 -19.30 -8.79
C GLU A 14 3.42 -17.95 -9.52
N ARG A 15 4.49 -17.96 -10.33
CA ARG A 15 4.95 -16.98 -11.34
C ARG A 15 3.87 -16.01 -11.83
N CYS A 16 3.85 -14.82 -11.25
CA CYS A 16 3.21 -13.65 -11.84
C CYS A 16 3.98 -13.21 -13.09
N ILE A 17 3.28 -12.83 -14.15
CA ILE A 17 3.84 -12.15 -15.35
C ILE A 17 4.07 -10.69 -14.97
N ASP A 18 4.96 -10.46 -14.01
CA ASP A 18 5.36 -9.13 -13.57
C ASP A 18 6.89 -9.05 -13.68
N ASP A 19 7.40 -8.08 -14.44
CA ASP A 19 8.83 -7.85 -14.67
C ASP A 19 9.57 -7.33 -13.41
N GLY A 20 9.00 -7.54 -12.22
CA GLY A 20 9.55 -7.10 -10.95
C GLY A 20 9.42 -5.59 -10.71
N ASP A 21 8.46 -4.92 -11.35
CA ASP A 21 8.19 -3.49 -11.15
C ASP A 21 7.29 -3.24 -9.91
N GLY A 22 7.51 -4.01 -8.85
CA GLY A 22 6.98 -3.68 -7.53
C GLY A 22 7.63 -2.38 -7.04
N PRO A 23 6.94 -1.56 -6.23
CA PRO A 23 7.51 -0.31 -5.75
C PRO A 23 8.77 -0.61 -4.97
N GLY A 24 9.91 -0.25 -5.56
CA GLY A 24 11.20 -0.26 -4.90
C GLY A 24 11.16 0.60 -3.65
N SER A 25 12.21 0.48 -2.82
CA SER A 25 12.33 1.28 -1.61
C SER A 25 12.15 2.77 -1.90
N VAL A 26 11.17 3.42 -1.26
CA VAL A 26 10.96 4.87 -1.40
C VAL A 26 12.19 5.62 -0.91
N SER A 27 12.81 6.37 -1.81
CA SER A 27 13.97 7.21 -1.49
C SER A 27 13.55 8.46 -0.72
N PRO A 28 14.30 8.86 0.32
CA PRO A 28 14.09 10.15 0.98
C PRO A 28 14.27 11.31 -0.01
N ALA A 29 13.41 12.32 0.08
CA ALA A 29 13.64 13.58 -0.63
C ALA A 29 14.87 14.29 -0.05
N SER A 30 15.63 14.98 -0.92
CA SER A 30 16.76 15.79 -0.47
C SER A 30 16.29 17.01 0.31
N VAL A 31 17.17 17.53 1.17
CA VAL A 31 16.90 18.75 1.94
C VAL A 31 16.71 19.93 1.00
N ASP A 32 17.56 20.05 -0.03
CA ASP A 32 17.47 21.15 -1.01
C ASP A 32 16.14 21.14 -1.76
N PHE A 33 15.65 19.96 -2.13
CA PHE A 33 14.34 19.80 -2.74
C PHE A 33 13.23 20.30 -1.80
N TYR A 34 13.27 19.92 -0.51
CA TYR A 34 12.30 20.42 0.45
C TYR A 34 12.37 21.94 0.62
N MET A 35 13.56 22.50 0.78
CA MET A 35 13.73 23.95 1.02
C MET A 35 13.25 24.80 -0.15
N SER A 36 13.46 24.34 -1.39
CA SER A 36 13.02 25.04 -2.60
C SER A 36 11.50 24.97 -2.85
N HIS A 37 10.82 23.89 -2.43
CA HIS A 37 9.42 23.65 -2.81
C HIS A 37 8.39 23.81 -1.68
N HIS A 38 8.78 23.67 -0.41
CA HIS A 38 7.82 23.56 0.70
C HIS A 38 6.88 24.76 0.86
N LYS A 39 7.29 25.96 0.44
CA LYS A 39 6.45 27.18 0.56
C LYS A 39 5.30 27.23 -0.45
N GLN A 40 5.39 26.48 -1.54
CA GLN A 40 4.39 26.43 -2.61
C GLN A 40 3.59 25.11 -2.60
N ALA A 41 3.92 24.18 -1.69
CA ALA A 41 3.29 22.87 -1.57
C ALA A 41 2.38 22.79 -0.34
N TYR A 42 1.49 21.79 -0.31
CA TYR A 42 0.74 21.45 0.89
C TYR A 42 1.67 21.07 2.03
N ARG A 43 1.30 21.49 3.26
CA ARG A 43 2.04 21.11 4.47
C ARG A 43 1.92 19.61 4.71
N MET A 44 3.00 18.87 4.45
CA MET A 44 3.09 17.40 4.53
C MET A 44 4.21 16.91 5.47
N SER A 45 4.45 17.60 6.58
CA SER A 45 5.57 17.37 7.50
C SER A 45 5.22 16.66 8.82
N SER A 46 3.96 16.26 9.01
CA SER A 46 3.51 15.50 10.18
C SER A 46 4.09 14.09 10.24
N ARG A 47 4.13 13.50 11.45
CA ARG A 47 4.54 12.12 11.69
C ARG A 47 3.52 11.44 12.61
N PRO A 48 2.66 10.53 12.10
CA PRO A 48 2.55 10.10 10.69
C PRO A 48 2.09 11.25 9.77
N ARG A 49 2.36 11.14 8.47
CA ARG A 49 1.93 12.14 7.46
C ARG A 49 0.42 12.24 7.40
N GLY A 50 -0.26 11.12 7.60
CA GLY A 50 -1.71 11.02 7.66
C GLY A 50 -2.13 9.57 7.90
N VAL A 51 -3.44 9.35 7.80
CA VAL A 51 -4.02 8.00 7.78
C VAL A 51 -4.30 7.62 6.32
N CYS A 52 -3.95 6.40 5.95
CA CYS A 52 -4.27 5.81 4.65
C CYS A 52 -5.26 4.67 4.86
N LEU A 53 -6.38 4.67 4.12
CA LEU A 53 -7.33 3.57 4.11
C LEU A 53 -7.23 2.85 2.76
N ILE A 54 -6.95 1.55 2.82
CA ILE A 54 -6.97 0.67 1.64
C ILE A 54 -8.22 -0.20 1.72
N ILE A 55 -9.03 -0.17 0.67
CA ILE A 55 -10.21 -1.03 0.52
C ILE A 55 -9.91 -1.98 -0.64
N SER A 56 -9.75 -3.28 -0.34
CA SER A 56 -9.48 -4.30 -1.34
C SER A 56 -10.59 -5.34 -1.40
N ASN A 57 -11.42 -5.25 -2.44
CA ASN A 57 -12.46 -6.25 -2.72
C ASN A 57 -11.92 -7.20 -3.79
N VAL A 58 -11.61 -8.43 -3.37
CA VAL A 58 -11.10 -9.53 -4.20
C VAL A 58 -12.21 -10.53 -4.51
N LEU A 59 -13.08 -10.77 -3.53
CA LEU A 59 -14.20 -11.69 -3.59
C LEU A 59 -15.50 -10.92 -3.77
N PHE A 60 -16.25 -11.25 -4.82
CA PHE A 60 -17.58 -10.71 -5.07
C PHE A 60 -18.60 -11.86 -5.02
N SER A 61 -19.70 -11.64 -4.31
CA SER A 61 -20.79 -12.63 -4.20
C SER A 61 -21.76 -12.60 -5.37
N THR A 62 -21.66 -11.58 -6.23
CA THR A 62 -22.50 -11.42 -7.42
C THR A 62 -21.96 -12.31 -8.54
N PRO A 63 -22.81 -13.12 -9.20
CA PRO A 63 -22.37 -14.06 -10.23
C PRO A 63 -21.76 -13.38 -11.47
N ASP A 64 -22.02 -12.09 -11.67
CA ASP A 64 -21.50 -11.32 -12.80
C ASP A 64 -20.07 -10.78 -12.57
N LEU A 65 -19.50 -11.00 -11.37
CA LEU A 65 -18.18 -10.49 -10.99
C LEU A 65 -17.24 -11.63 -10.63
N ASP A 66 -16.19 -11.78 -11.42
CA ASP A 66 -15.13 -12.76 -11.17
C ASP A 66 -14.26 -12.39 -9.96
N CYS A 67 -13.63 -13.42 -9.38
CA CYS A 67 -12.58 -13.24 -8.38
C CYS A 67 -11.39 -12.47 -8.97
N ARG A 68 -10.95 -11.40 -8.29
CA ARG A 68 -9.81 -10.58 -8.72
C ARG A 68 -8.49 -11.19 -8.23
N HIS A 69 -8.07 -12.27 -8.89
CA HIS A 69 -6.77 -12.91 -8.67
C HIS A 69 -5.64 -11.88 -8.77
N GLY A 70 -4.73 -11.86 -7.80
CA GLY A 70 -3.65 -10.86 -7.68
C GLY A 70 -3.99 -9.61 -6.87
N GLY A 71 -5.25 -9.41 -6.47
CA GLY A 71 -5.63 -8.27 -5.63
C GLY A 71 -5.06 -8.31 -4.19
N ASP A 72 -4.59 -9.47 -3.74
CA ASP A 72 -3.81 -9.66 -2.52
C ASP A 72 -2.37 -9.16 -2.67
N VAL A 73 -1.77 -9.34 -3.85
CA VAL A 73 -0.46 -8.78 -4.21
C VAL A 73 -0.54 -7.26 -4.22
N ASP A 74 -1.55 -6.69 -4.89
CA ASP A 74 -1.80 -5.24 -4.90
C ASP A 74 -1.91 -4.67 -3.47
N LEU A 75 -2.67 -5.35 -2.60
CA LEU A 75 -2.85 -4.94 -1.21
C LEU A 75 -1.52 -4.93 -0.44
N GLY A 76 -0.72 -5.99 -0.58
CA GLY A 76 0.60 -6.09 0.05
C GLY A 76 1.54 -4.97 -0.40
N VAL A 77 1.58 -4.74 -1.71
CA VAL A 77 2.39 -3.71 -2.36
C VAL A 77 2.00 -2.30 -1.86
N LEU A 78 0.71 -1.97 -1.85
CA LEU A 78 0.24 -0.65 -1.40
C LEU A 78 0.46 -0.42 0.09
N LYS A 79 0.31 -1.45 0.93
CA LYS A 79 0.60 -1.36 2.37
C LYS A 79 2.06 -1.00 2.60
N LEU A 80 2.98 -1.65 1.89
CA LEU A 80 4.41 -1.37 2.00
C LEU A 80 4.73 0.05 1.55
N LEU A 81 4.20 0.47 0.41
CA LEU A 81 4.41 1.81 -0.14
C LEU A 81 3.94 2.92 0.82
N PHE A 82 2.70 2.84 1.32
CA PHE A 82 2.18 3.87 2.22
C PHE A 82 2.87 3.86 3.59
N PHE A 83 3.31 2.70 4.07
CA PHE A 83 4.14 2.61 5.26
C PHE A 83 5.50 3.30 5.05
N GLN A 84 6.18 3.06 3.92
CA GLN A 84 7.44 3.73 3.57
C GLN A 84 7.27 5.25 3.40
N LEU A 85 6.11 5.70 2.91
CA LEU A 85 5.74 7.11 2.85
C LEU A 85 5.36 7.72 4.22
N ASN A 86 5.42 6.93 5.30
CA ASN A 86 5.13 7.31 6.68
C ASN A 86 3.65 7.66 6.93
N PHE A 87 2.73 6.93 6.30
CA PHE A 87 1.31 6.93 6.63
C PHE A 87 0.98 5.84 7.65
N ARG A 88 -0.05 6.09 8.46
CA ARG A 88 -0.70 5.04 9.25
C ARG A 88 -1.70 4.31 8.36
N VAL A 89 -1.39 3.08 7.98
CA VAL A 89 -2.24 2.30 7.07
C VAL A 89 -3.32 1.53 7.83
N CYS A 90 -4.56 1.63 7.36
CA CYS A 90 -5.72 0.84 7.77
C CYS A 90 -6.27 0.10 6.55
N GLU A 91 -6.72 -1.14 6.73
CA GLU A 91 -7.26 -1.94 5.63
C GLU A 91 -8.68 -2.45 5.92
N ARG A 92 -9.42 -2.63 4.83
CA ARG A 92 -10.73 -3.28 4.77
C ARG A 92 -10.77 -4.17 3.54
N SER A 93 -11.25 -5.40 3.70
CA SER A 93 -11.30 -6.37 2.61
C SER A 93 -12.70 -6.91 2.41
N ASN A 94 -13.13 -7.01 1.16
CA ASN A 94 -14.41 -7.59 0.74
C ASN A 94 -15.63 -6.99 1.46
N ILE A 95 -15.74 -5.66 1.45
CA ILE A 95 -16.87 -4.93 2.02
C ILE A 95 -17.91 -4.61 0.95
N SER A 96 -19.19 -4.66 1.32
CA SER A 96 -20.31 -4.25 0.47
C SER A 96 -20.56 -2.75 0.54
N ALA A 97 -21.16 -2.19 -0.52
CA ALA A 97 -21.72 -0.84 -0.47
C ALA A 97 -22.98 -0.84 0.41
N GLN A 98 -23.26 0.29 1.07
CA GLN A 98 -24.53 0.49 1.76
C GLN A 98 -25.62 0.82 0.73
N VAL A 99 -26.79 0.21 0.91
CA VAL A 99 -28.02 0.44 0.11
C VAL A 99 -28.85 1.52 0.78
#